data_AF-A0A1C5PLD2-F1
#
_entry.id   AF-A0A1C5PLD2-F1
#
_cell.length_a   1.000
_cell.length_b   1.000
_cell.length_c   1.000
_cell.angle_alpha   90.00
_cell.angle_beta   90.00
_cell.angle_gamma   90.00
#
_symmetry.space_group_name_H-M   'P 1'
#
loop_
_entity.id
_entity.type
_entity.pdbx_description
1 polymer ?
#
loop_
_entity_poly.entity_id
_entity_poly.type
_entity_poly.pdbx_seq_one_letter_code
_entity_poly.pdbx_strand_id
1 'polypeptide(L)'
;MLKPKDYIYTNLEDDNPYQDNLIPFINYNKPAPERSLDMLLAKYYGKSYQTEVIMKAPEQVKIPTLKKPLCESTILLLTDGGLVPKGNPDNLPSTNAGVIKQYSIKEMDALSPDNYEVSHQGYNFSHIIKNPNRLVPVDLFKQLEREHTIKKLYDYYFCTAGVMTPTERSKKLAQKTASYIATLPVDAVIITSTCGTSTRCGSFIGLALEEKGIPVVQVANLDQIALNNGVSRVVKGPNVCYPFGNPLLSESCEAEFRKDLLNQVLQSLTSYPD
;
A
#
# COMPACT_ATOMS: atom_id res chain seq x y z
N MET A 1 -26.34 17.59 13.67
CA MET A 1 -26.19 18.28 12.37
C MET A 1 -27.06 19.53 12.41
N LEU A 2 -26.49 20.70 12.08
CA LEU A 2 -27.28 21.92 11.89
C LEU A 2 -28.30 21.69 10.76
N LYS A 3 -29.44 22.39 10.77
CA LYS A 3 -30.33 22.37 9.59
C LYS A 3 -29.63 23.15 8.46
N PRO A 4 -29.87 22.83 7.18
CA PRO A 4 -29.24 23.53 6.07
C PRO A 4 -29.34 25.06 6.15
N LYS A 5 -30.46 25.59 6.63
CA LYS A 5 -30.70 27.02 6.86
C LYS A 5 -29.90 27.66 8.01
N ASP A 6 -29.36 26.84 8.90
CA ASP A 6 -28.59 27.27 10.08
C ASP A 6 -27.07 27.14 9.82
N TYR A 7 -26.66 26.76 8.59
CA TYR A 7 -25.28 26.85 8.15
C TYR A 7 -24.93 28.32 7.93
N ILE A 8 -23.71 28.71 8.30
CA ILE A 8 -23.22 30.10 8.19
C ILE A 8 -23.25 30.61 6.72
N TYR A 9 -23.38 29.70 5.74
CA TYR A 9 -23.09 29.99 4.32
C TYR A 9 -24.05 29.37 3.28
N THR A 10 -25.26 28.95 3.65
CA THR A 10 -26.22 28.43 2.66
C THR A 10 -26.81 29.56 1.82
N ASN A 11 -26.28 29.74 0.61
CA ASN A 11 -27.05 30.34 -0.47
C ASN A 11 -27.99 29.27 -1.03
N LEU A 12 -29.28 29.35 -0.67
CA LEU A 12 -30.34 28.53 -1.27
C LEU A 12 -30.80 29.08 -2.65
N GLU A 13 -30.19 30.17 -3.13
CA GLU A 13 -30.66 30.95 -4.28
C GLU A 13 -29.71 30.94 -5.50
N ASP A 14 -28.57 30.24 -5.45
CA ASP A 14 -27.65 30.19 -6.60
C ASP A 14 -27.99 29.03 -7.56
N ASP A 15 -28.81 29.34 -8.57
CA ASP A 15 -29.03 28.53 -9.79
C ASP A 15 -27.79 28.60 -10.72
N ASN A 16 -26.65 28.09 -10.26
CA ASN A 16 -25.40 28.12 -11.04
C ASN A 16 -25.17 26.79 -11.81
N PRO A 17 -25.14 26.79 -13.15
CA PRO A 17 -25.15 25.58 -13.99
C PRO A 17 -23.83 24.78 -14.06
N TYR A 18 -22.85 25.02 -13.20
CA TYR A 18 -21.55 24.32 -13.19
C TYR A 18 -21.47 23.30 -12.03
N GLN A 19 -22.19 22.19 -12.17
CA GLN A 19 -22.65 21.37 -11.05
C GLN A 19 -21.90 20.03 -10.83
N ASP A 20 -20.57 19.97 -10.98
CA ASP A 20 -19.81 18.74 -10.67
C ASP A 20 -18.73 18.90 -9.57
N ASN A 21 -18.31 20.12 -9.22
CA ASN A 21 -17.18 20.35 -8.29
C ASN A 21 -17.45 21.34 -7.13
N LEU A 22 -18.70 21.77 -6.93
CA LEU A 22 -19.05 22.71 -5.86
C LEU A 22 -19.56 21.97 -4.61
N ILE A 23 -19.08 22.38 -3.45
CA ILE A 23 -19.56 21.85 -2.17
C ILE A 23 -20.87 22.60 -1.85
N PRO A 24 -22.01 21.89 -1.71
CA PRO A 24 -23.36 22.48 -1.81
C PRO A 24 -23.74 23.45 -0.68
N PHE A 25 -22.86 23.67 0.30
CA PHE A 25 -23.08 24.54 1.45
C PHE A 25 -22.02 25.65 1.59
N ILE A 26 -21.13 25.82 0.61
CA ILE A 26 -20.14 26.91 0.59
C ILE A 26 -20.72 28.13 -0.13
N ASN A 27 -20.64 29.30 0.50
CA ASN A 27 -20.92 30.58 -0.15
C ASN A 27 -19.67 31.05 -0.92
N TYR A 28 -19.66 30.83 -2.24
CA TYR A 28 -18.53 31.23 -3.11
C TYR A 28 -18.45 32.74 -3.36
N ASN A 29 -19.48 33.52 -2.99
CA ASN A 29 -19.46 34.99 -3.08
C ASN A 29 -18.63 35.65 -1.96
N LYS A 30 -18.34 34.92 -0.87
CA LYS A 30 -17.39 35.34 0.16
C LYS A 30 -15.99 34.80 -0.12
N PRO A 31 -14.92 35.59 -0.03
CA PRO A 31 -13.57 35.10 -0.28
C PRO A 31 -13.10 34.09 0.79
N ALA A 32 -12.33 33.08 0.38
CA ALA A 32 -11.90 31.99 1.26
C ALA A 32 -11.18 32.44 2.56
N PRO A 33 -10.34 33.50 2.57
CA PRO A 33 -9.74 33.99 3.81
C PRO A 33 -10.76 34.46 4.85
N GLU A 34 -11.86 35.11 4.41
CA GLU A 34 -12.91 35.59 5.31
C GLU A 34 -13.67 34.42 5.92
N ARG A 35 -14.07 33.43 5.10
CA ARG A 35 -14.78 32.23 5.58
C ARG A 35 -13.93 31.41 6.56
N SER A 36 -12.62 31.35 6.32
CA SER A 36 -11.65 30.71 7.21
C SER A 36 -11.54 31.42 8.56
N LEU A 37 -11.48 32.76 8.56
CA LEU A 37 -11.42 33.57 9.78
C LEU A 37 -12.72 33.43 10.60
N ASP A 38 -13.87 33.49 9.95
CA ASP A 38 -15.18 33.29 10.57
C ASP A 38 -15.28 31.92 11.25
N MET A 39 -14.84 30.85 10.57
CA MET A 39 -14.79 29.49 11.12
C MET A 39 -13.82 29.38 12.30
N LEU A 40 -12.64 30.01 12.22
CA LEU A 40 -11.65 30.04 13.30
C LEU A 40 -12.21 30.75 14.54
N LEU A 41 -12.81 31.93 14.36
CA LEU A 41 -13.42 32.69 15.45
C LEU A 41 -14.59 31.92 16.07
N ALA A 42 -15.44 31.30 15.25
CA ALA A 42 -16.52 30.45 15.76
C ALA A 42 -15.97 29.30 16.62
N LYS A 43 -14.92 28.62 16.16
CA LYS A 43 -14.25 27.56 16.92
C LYS A 43 -13.62 28.08 18.23
N TYR A 44 -12.94 29.22 18.17
CA TYR A 44 -12.31 29.85 19.33
C TYR A 44 -13.32 30.22 20.42
N TYR A 45 -14.50 30.72 20.03
CA TYR A 45 -15.57 31.10 20.96
C TYR A 45 -16.56 29.97 21.28
N GLY A 46 -16.28 28.72 20.89
CA GLY A 46 -17.17 27.58 21.14
C GLY A 46 -18.53 27.67 20.44
N LYS A 47 -18.63 28.46 19.37
CA LYS A 47 -19.85 28.59 18.55
C LYS A 47 -19.94 27.44 17.56
N SER A 48 -21.16 27.19 17.08
CA SER A 48 -21.37 26.24 16.00
C SER A 48 -20.70 26.73 14.71
N TYR A 49 -20.07 25.81 13.98
CA TYR A 49 -19.44 26.08 12.69
C TYR A 49 -19.63 24.88 11.76
N GLN A 50 -19.49 25.12 10.45
CA GLN A 50 -19.48 24.07 9.43
C GLN A 50 -18.13 24.09 8.71
N THR A 51 -17.47 22.93 8.66
CA THR A 51 -16.20 22.77 7.92
C THR A 51 -16.46 22.77 6.41
N GLU A 52 -15.63 23.48 5.65
CA GLU A 52 -15.57 23.39 4.18
C GLU A 52 -14.97 22.06 3.71
N VAL A 53 -14.25 21.35 4.61
CA VAL A 53 -13.70 20.03 4.33
C VAL A 53 -14.79 18.99 4.57
N ILE A 54 -15.33 18.42 3.48
CA ILE A 54 -16.18 17.23 3.57
C ILE A 54 -15.29 16.05 3.98
N MET A 55 -15.40 15.65 5.24
CA MET A 55 -14.89 14.35 5.68
C MET A 55 -15.91 13.30 5.21
N LYS A 56 -15.59 12.57 4.13
CA LYS A 56 -16.38 11.39 3.76
C LYS A 56 -16.34 10.43 4.96
N ALA A 57 -17.51 9.92 5.35
CA ALA A 57 -17.56 8.82 6.30
C ALA A 57 -16.70 7.69 5.74
N PRO A 58 -15.81 7.07 6.54
CA PRO A 58 -15.08 5.90 6.09
C PRO A 58 -16.09 4.85 5.64
N GLU A 59 -15.98 4.43 4.38
CA GLU A 59 -16.80 3.34 3.87
C GLU A 59 -16.46 2.10 4.68
N GLN A 60 -17.48 1.42 5.22
CA GLN A 60 -17.25 0.24 6.05
C GLN A 60 -16.90 -0.94 5.13
N VAL A 61 -15.64 -0.99 4.71
CA VAL A 61 -15.15 -2.04 3.82
C VAL A 61 -15.03 -3.34 4.61
N LYS A 62 -15.65 -4.41 4.11
CA LYS A 62 -15.49 -5.74 4.70
C LYS A 62 -14.05 -6.20 4.49
N ILE A 63 -13.28 -6.21 5.57
CA ILE A 63 -11.88 -6.63 5.54
C ILE A 63 -11.84 -8.14 5.26
N PRO A 64 -11.19 -8.59 4.17
CA PRO A 64 -11.09 -10.01 3.88
C PRO A 64 -10.18 -10.71 4.88
N THR A 65 -10.54 -11.93 5.21
CA THR A 65 -9.76 -12.85 6.03
C THR A 65 -9.34 -14.04 5.19
N LEU A 66 -8.29 -14.72 5.63
CA LEU A 66 -7.87 -15.98 5.02
C LEU A 66 -9.02 -17.01 5.11
N LYS A 67 -9.33 -17.69 4.00
CA LYS A 67 -10.47 -18.62 3.91
C LYS A 67 -10.17 -20.02 4.45
N LYS A 68 -8.90 -20.33 4.70
CA LYS A 68 -8.37 -21.64 5.09
C LYS A 68 -7.08 -21.43 5.89
N PRO A 69 -6.55 -22.44 6.60
CA PRO A 69 -5.32 -22.26 7.38
C PRO A 69 -4.11 -21.95 6.48
N LEU A 70 -3.06 -21.37 7.07
CA LEU A 70 -1.83 -21.01 6.35
C LEU A 70 -1.21 -22.21 5.63
N CYS A 71 -1.16 -23.38 6.29
CA CYS A 71 -0.59 -24.62 5.72
C CYS A 71 -1.31 -25.12 4.45
N GLU A 72 -2.50 -24.60 4.14
CA GLU A 72 -3.25 -24.88 2.90
C GLU A 72 -3.27 -23.69 1.92
N SER A 73 -2.67 -22.56 2.29
CA SER A 73 -2.72 -21.28 1.58
C SER A 73 -1.51 -21.04 0.69
N THR A 74 -1.79 -20.55 -0.53
CA THR A 74 -0.79 -20.06 -1.48
C THR A 74 -0.61 -18.56 -1.27
N ILE A 75 0.63 -18.12 -1.02
CA ILE A 75 0.95 -16.71 -0.78
C ILE A 75 1.65 -16.11 -2.01
N LEU A 76 1.25 -14.91 -2.40
CA LEU A 76 1.90 -14.14 -3.48
C LEU A 76 2.68 -12.96 -2.90
N LEU A 77 3.89 -12.73 -3.42
CA LEU A 77 4.69 -11.55 -3.10
C LEU A 77 4.52 -10.47 -4.16
N LEU A 78 4.38 -9.23 -3.71
CA LEU A 78 4.31 -8.06 -4.57
C LEU A 78 5.22 -6.96 -3.99
N THR A 79 5.93 -6.24 -4.85
CA THR A 79 6.76 -5.10 -4.44
C THR A 79 6.48 -3.87 -5.29
N ASP A 80 6.46 -2.71 -4.63
CA ASP A 80 6.49 -1.40 -5.31
C ASP A 80 7.91 -0.80 -5.38
N GLY A 81 8.91 -1.52 -4.87
CA GLY A 81 10.31 -1.10 -4.81
C GLY A 81 11.11 -1.34 -6.09
N GLY A 82 10.49 -1.81 -7.18
CA GLY A 82 11.14 -1.88 -8.49
C GLY A 82 12.25 -2.95 -8.61
N LEU A 83 12.17 -4.07 -7.89
CA LEU A 83 13.12 -5.18 -8.07
C LEU A 83 12.88 -5.90 -9.40
N VAL A 84 13.86 -5.92 -10.29
CA VAL A 84 13.76 -6.51 -11.63
C VAL A 84 14.94 -7.46 -11.89
N PRO A 85 14.80 -8.46 -12.77
CA PRO A 85 15.93 -9.22 -13.25
C PRO A 85 16.99 -8.29 -13.87
N LYS A 86 18.25 -8.68 -13.76
CA LYS A 86 19.40 -7.93 -14.26
C LYS A 86 19.23 -7.54 -15.72
N GLY A 87 19.57 -6.29 -16.04
CA GLY A 87 19.39 -5.69 -17.36
C GLY A 87 17.96 -5.23 -17.65
N ASN A 88 17.03 -5.32 -16.68
CA ASN A 88 15.65 -4.86 -16.77
C ASN A 88 14.97 -5.25 -18.10
N PRO A 89 14.83 -6.56 -18.40
CA PRO A 89 14.42 -7.05 -19.72
C PRO A 89 13.03 -6.54 -20.16
N ASP A 90 12.20 -6.20 -19.19
CA ASP A 90 10.85 -5.69 -19.37
C ASP A 90 10.76 -4.17 -19.53
N ASN A 91 11.89 -3.47 -19.47
CA ASN A 91 12.01 -2.01 -19.48
C ASN A 91 11.07 -1.36 -18.47
N LEU A 92 10.99 -1.92 -17.24
CA LEU A 92 10.20 -1.32 -16.17
C LEU A 92 10.75 0.09 -15.90
N PRO A 93 9.96 1.16 -16.06
CA PRO A 93 10.44 2.51 -15.81
C PRO A 93 10.84 2.68 -14.35
N SER A 94 11.93 3.40 -14.08
CA SER A 94 12.43 3.63 -12.71
C SER A 94 11.63 4.68 -11.94
N THR A 95 10.70 5.36 -12.62
CA THR A 95 9.71 6.29 -12.08
C THR A 95 8.41 6.19 -12.88
N ASN A 96 7.26 6.48 -12.25
CA ASN A 96 5.97 6.58 -12.92
C ASN A 96 5.64 5.38 -13.84
N ALA A 97 6.00 4.16 -13.40
CA ALA A 97 5.95 2.96 -14.24
C ALA A 97 4.55 2.75 -14.84
N GLY A 98 3.50 2.93 -14.01
CA GLY A 98 2.11 2.76 -14.45
C GLY A 98 1.77 1.38 -15.01
N VAL A 99 2.67 0.41 -14.80
CA VAL A 99 2.57 -0.99 -15.21
C VAL A 99 3.10 -1.84 -14.08
N ILE A 100 2.62 -3.09 -14.02
CA ILE A 100 3.17 -4.12 -13.14
C ILE A 100 3.75 -5.22 -14.02
N LYS A 101 4.88 -5.77 -13.60
CA LYS A 101 5.57 -6.90 -14.23
C LYS A 101 5.57 -8.08 -13.26
N GLN A 102 5.75 -9.28 -13.78
CA GLN A 102 5.85 -10.49 -12.97
C GLN A 102 7.12 -11.24 -13.35
N TYR A 103 7.79 -11.81 -12.35
CA TYR A 103 9.05 -12.51 -12.54
C TYR A 103 9.01 -13.86 -11.84
N SER A 104 9.45 -14.90 -12.55
CA SER A 104 9.45 -16.26 -12.03
C SER A 104 10.48 -16.43 -10.92
N ILE A 105 10.04 -17.04 -9.83
CA ILE A 105 10.85 -17.53 -8.70
C ILE A 105 10.67 -19.03 -8.51
N LYS A 106 10.13 -19.71 -9.53
CA LYS A 106 10.00 -21.16 -9.57
C LYS A 106 11.39 -21.80 -9.43
N GLU A 107 11.48 -22.84 -8.60
CA GLU A 107 12.74 -23.56 -8.29
C GLU A 107 13.86 -22.67 -7.69
N MET A 108 13.54 -21.48 -7.17
CA MET A 108 14.50 -20.64 -6.47
C MET A 108 14.31 -20.77 -4.96
N ASP A 109 15.40 -21.08 -4.25
CA ASP A 109 15.41 -21.04 -2.78
C ASP A 109 15.57 -19.63 -2.23
N ALA A 110 16.24 -18.74 -2.95
CA ALA A 110 16.46 -17.34 -2.58
C ALA A 110 16.78 -16.50 -3.83
N LEU A 111 16.59 -15.18 -3.73
CA LEU A 111 17.04 -14.26 -4.77
C LEU A 111 18.54 -13.99 -4.63
N SER A 112 19.29 -14.12 -5.74
CA SER A 112 20.73 -13.85 -5.79
C SER A 112 21.02 -12.39 -6.17
N PRO A 113 21.99 -11.72 -5.52
CA PRO A 113 22.40 -10.37 -5.89
C PRO A 113 22.92 -10.27 -7.34
N ASP A 114 23.41 -11.37 -7.92
CA ASP A 114 23.97 -11.36 -9.28
C ASP A 114 22.91 -11.30 -10.38
N ASN A 115 21.66 -11.65 -10.05
CA ASN A 115 20.57 -11.85 -11.01
C ASN A 115 19.52 -10.74 -10.97
N TYR A 116 19.60 -9.81 -10.03
CA TYR A 116 18.59 -8.77 -9.83
C TYR A 116 19.21 -7.39 -9.70
N GLU A 117 18.46 -6.39 -10.15
CA GLU A 117 18.76 -4.96 -9.98
C GLU A 117 17.49 -4.20 -9.59
N VAL A 118 17.62 -2.90 -9.30
CA VAL A 118 16.50 -2.07 -8.88
C VAL A 118 16.24 -0.96 -9.89
N SER A 119 15.05 -0.99 -10.50
CA SER A 119 14.50 0.09 -11.32
C SER A 119 13.61 0.97 -10.45
N HIS A 120 14.22 1.79 -9.59
CA HIS A 120 13.50 2.69 -8.69
C HIS A 120 14.37 3.87 -8.23
N GLN A 121 13.88 5.10 -8.37
CA GLN A 121 14.63 6.32 -7.99
C GLN A 121 14.25 6.92 -6.63
N GLY A 122 13.39 6.25 -5.86
CA GLY A 122 12.80 6.81 -4.64
C GLY A 122 13.53 6.54 -3.32
N TYR A 123 14.61 5.74 -3.32
CA TYR A 123 15.36 5.38 -2.10
C TYR A 123 16.75 4.83 -2.46
N ASN A 124 17.64 4.72 -1.46
CA ASN A 124 18.96 4.10 -1.64
C ASN A 124 18.86 2.57 -1.61
N PHE A 125 19.01 1.92 -2.76
CA PHE A 125 18.89 0.46 -2.89
C PHE A 125 20.20 -0.32 -2.72
N SER A 126 21.31 0.32 -2.31
CA SER A 126 22.61 -0.36 -2.17
C SER A 126 22.57 -1.60 -1.28
N HIS A 127 21.73 -1.61 -0.24
CA HIS A 127 21.55 -2.76 0.65
C HIS A 127 20.71 -3.88 0.02
N ILE A 128 19.78 -3.54 -0.87
CA ILE A 128 18.93 -4.50 -1.60
C ILE A 128 19.74 -5.16 -2.71
N ILE A 129 20.61 -4.42 -3.41
CA ILE A 129 21.50 -5.03 -4.42
C ILE A 129 22.38 -6.10 -3.76
N LYS A 130 22.87 -5.87 -2.54
CA LYS A 130 23.67 -6.87 -1.80
C LYS A 130 22.86 -8.09 -1.35
N ASN A 131 21.57 -7.91 -1.05
CA ASN A 131 20.66 -9.00 -0.70
C ASN A 131 19.23 -8.63 -1.13
N PRO A 132 18.76 -9.10 -2.31
CA PRO A 132 17.44 -8.75 -2.83
C PRO A 132 16.29 -9.24 -1.95
N ASN A 133 16.53 -10.24 -1.10
CA ASN A 133 15.55 -10.78 -0.18
C ASN A 133 15.18 -9.81 0.97
N ARG A 134 15.93 -8.71 1.13
CA ARG A 134 15.55 -7.59 2.00
C ARG A 134 14.39 -6.77 1.45
N LEU A 135 14.04 -6.98 0.17
CA LEU A 135 12.90 -6.36 -0.50
C LEU A 135 11.83 -7.40 -0.81
N VAL A 136 12.19 -8.50 -1.49
CA VAL A 136 11.25 -9.57 -1.84
C VAL A 136 11.70 -10.85 -1.13
N PRO A 137 11.15 -11.19 0.05
CA PRO A 137 11.71 -12.19 0.97
C PRO A 137 11.47 -13.65 0.52
N VAL A 138 11.92 -14.02 -0.67
CA VAL A 138 11.72 -15.37 -1.24
C VAL A 138 12.34 -16.45 -0.37
N ASP A 139 13.54 -16.20 0.15
CA ASP A 139 14.27 -17.11 1.06
C ASP A 139 13.43 -17.57 2.26
N LEU A 140 12.75 -16.62 2.90
CA LEU A 140 11.93 -16.88 4.07
C LEU A 140 10.62 -17.59 3.71
N PHE A 141 9.94 -17.16 2.64
CA PHE A 141 8.70 -17.82 2.23
C PHE A 141 8.94 -19.24 1.69
N LYS A 142 10.09 -19.49 1.06
CA LYS A 142 10.53 -20.84 0.68
C LYS A 142 10.86 -21.71 1.89
N GLN A 143 11.43 -21.13 2.95
CA GLN A 143 11.59 -21.82 4.22
C GLN A 143 10.22 -22.22 4.83
N LEU A 144 9.25 -21.29 4.86
CA LEU A 144 7.89 -21.60 5.34
C LEU A 144 7.19 -22.71 4.54
N GLU A 145 7.42 -22.75 3.22
CA GLU A 145 6.92 -23.81 2.33
C GLU A 145 7.53 -25.17 2.69
N ARG A 146 8.85 -25.24 2.93
CA ARG A 146 9.54 -26.47 3.38
C ARG A 146 9.09 -26.93 4.77
N GLU A 147 8.79 -26.00 5.65
CA GLU A 147 8.32 -26.27 7.03
C GLU A 147 6.81 -26.60 7.08
N HIS A 148 6.11 -26.60 5.94
CA HIS A 148 4.65 -26.78 5.84
C HIS A 148 3.81 -25.73 6.61
N THR A 149 4.42 -24.60 6.97
CA THR A 149 3.72 -23.46 7.57
C THR A 149 2.79 -22.80 6.56
N ILE A 150 3.19 -22.76 5.29
CA ILE A 150 2.33 -22.40 4.16
C ILE A 150 2.25 -23.56 3.16
N LYS A 151 1.18 -23.61 2.34
CA LYS A 151 1.11 -24.60 1.27
C LYS A 151 2.16 -24.36 0.20
N LYS A 152 2.26 -23.10 -0.25
CA LYS A 152 3.09 -22.73 -1.38
C LYS A 152 3.39 -21.22 -1.42
N LEU A 153 4.62 -20.87 -1.77
CA LEU A 153 4.92 -19.54 -2.34
C LEU A 153 4.57 -19.55 -3.83
N TYR A 154 3.73 -18.62 -4.28
CA TYR A 154 3.36 -18.51 -5.70
C TYR A 154 4.59 -18.36 -6.58
N ASP A 155 4.59 -19.01 -7.75
CA ASP A 155 5.80 -19.17 -8.58
C ASP A 155 6.31 -17.86 -9.21
N TYR A 156 5.54 -16.77 -9.08
CA TYR A 156 5.90 -15.45 -9.57
C TYR A 156 5.75 -14.42 -8.45
N TYR A 157 6.65 -13.44 -8.40
CA TYR A 157 6.38 -12.20 -7.68
C TYR A 157 5.99 -11.09 -8.65
N PHE A 158 5.25 -10.11 -8.16
CA PHE A 158 4.81 -8.96 -8.93
C PHE A 158 5.62 -7.72 -8.54
N CYS A 159 5.96 -6.90 -9.52
CA CYS A 159 6.81 -5.75 -9.33
C CYS A 159 6.32 -4.53 -10.12
N THR A 160 6.30 -3.38 -9.46
CA THR A 160 6.19 -2.07 -10.10
C THR A 160 7.18 -1.10 -9.46
N ALA A 161 7.43 0.04 -10.10
CA ALA A 161 8.12 1.16 -9.48
C ALA A 161 7.09 2.23 -9.11
N GLY A 162 6.65 2.21 -7.84
CA GLY A 162 5.57 3.09 -7.38
C GLY A 162 5.97 4.56 -7.23
N VAL A 163 7.26 4.88 -7.29
CA VAL A 163 7.79 6.24 -7.13
C VAL A 163 7.28 7.19 -8.21
N MET A 164 6.92 8.42 -7.78
CA MET A 164 6.47 9.51 -8.66
C MET A 164 5.27 9.14 -9.56
N THR A 165 4.52 8.08 -9.23
CA THR A 165 3.29 7.73 -9.96
C THR A 165 2.13 8.58 -9.45
N PRO A 166 1.39 9.32 -10.30
CA PRO A 166 0.23 10.11 -9.87
C PRO A 166 -0.87 9.25 -9.25
N THR A 167 -1.62 9.80 -8.27
CA THR A 167 -2.69 9.09 -7.54
C THR A 167 -3.65 8.34 -8.46
N GLU A 168 -4.20 9.04 -9.47
CA GLU A 168 -5.18 8.45 -10.39
C GLU A 168 -4.58 7.32 -11.24
N ARG A 169 -3.29 7.44 -11.60
CA ARG A 169 -2.60 6.37 -12.31
C ARG A 169 -2.34 5.16 -11.41
N SER A 170 -1.97 5.39 -10.15
CA SER A 170 -1.79 4.32 -9.17
C SER A 170 -3.09 3.57 -8.90
N LYS A 171 -4.24 4.26 -8.78
CA LYS A 171 -5.55 3.62 -8.63
C LYS A 171 -5.94 2.77 -9.85
N LYS A 172 -5.72 3.29 -11.07
CA LYS A 172 -5.97 2.53 -12.31
C LYS A 172 -5.09 1.28 -12.40
N LEU A 173 -3.80 1.42 -12.05
CA LEU A 173 -2.88 0.29 -11.96
C LEU A 173 -3.36 -0.73 -10.94
N ALA A 174 -3.75 -0.29 -9.74
CA ALA A 174 -4.26 -1.14 -8.67
C ALA A 174 -5.47 -1.97 -9.10
N GLN A 175 -6.48 -1.35 -9.71
CA GLN A 175 -7.67 -2.05 -10.17
C GLN A 175 -7.36 -3.11 -11.25
N LYS A 176 -6.47 -2.78 -12.19
CA LYS A 176 -6.00 -3.75 -13.20
C LYS A 176 -5.23 -4.91 -12.57
N THR A 177 -4.30 -4.60 -11.67
CA THR A 177 -3.48 -5.59 -10.96
C THR A 177 -4.35 -6.52 -10.12
N ALA A 178 -5.27 -5.98 -9.32
CA ALA A 178 -6.16 -6.76 -8.47
C ALA A 178 -7.08 -7.66 -9.29
N SER A 179 -7.61 -7.16 -10.40
CA SER A 179 -8.44 -7.95 -11.31
C SER A 179 -7.67 -9.13 -11.91
N TYR A 180 -6.38 -8.95 -12.23
CA TYR A 180 -5.53 -10.04 -12.71
C TYR A 180 -5.17 -11.03 -11.60
N ILE A 181 -4.75 -10.54 -10.43
CA ILE A 181 -4.39 -11.41 -9.30
C ILE A 181 -5.60 -12.23 -8.81
N ALA A 182 -6.82 -11.69 -8.88
CA ALA A 182 -8.04 -12.41 -8.51
C ALA A 182 -8.36 -13.61 -9.41
N THR A 183 -7.71 -13.76 -10.57
CA THR A 183 -7.83 -14.97 -11.40
C THR A 183 -6.77 -16.03 -11.07
N LEU A 184 -5.79 -15.71 -10.22
CA LEU A 184 -4.70 -16.60 -9.84
C LEU A 184 -5.10 -17.47 -8.65
N PRO A 185 -4.52 -18.68 -8.49
CA PRO A 185 -4.79 -19.56 -7.37
C PRO A 185 -4.02 -19.13 -6.11
N VAL A 186 -4.24 -17.89 -5.66
CA VAL A 186 -3.59 -17.27 -4.51
C VAL A 186 -4.61 -16.93 -3.43
N ASP A 187 -4.22 -17.07 -2.18
CA ASP A 187 -5.10 -16.90 -1.03
C ASP A 187 -4.80 -15.64 -0.23
N ALA A 188 -3.58 -15.10 -0.37
CA ALA A 188 -3.15 -13.85 0.25
C ALA A 188 -2.01 -13.21 -0.54
N VAL A 189 -1.86 -11.89 -0.35
CA VAL A 189 -0.77 -11.11 -0.95
C VAL A 189 0.02 -10.37 0.13
N ILE A 190 1.34 -10.46 0.07
CA ILE A 190 2.25 -9.65 0.90
C ILE A 190 2.87 -8.58 0.00
N ILE A 191 2.65 -7.32 0.35
CA ILE A 191 3.18 -6.17 -0.37
C ILE A 191 4.35 -5.59 0.41
N THR A 192 5.53 -5.50 -0.19
CA THR A 192 6.67 -4.75 0.38
C THR A 192 6.78 -3.38 -0.25
N SER A 193 6.87 -2.35 0.59
CA SER A 193 6.86 -0.95 0.17
C SER A 193 8.07 -0.16 0.65
N THR A 194 8.51 0.79 -0.18
CA THR A 194 9.74 1.55 0.05
C THR A 194 9.49 3.03 0.32
N CYS A 195 9.63 3.91 -0.68
CA CYS A 195 9.50 5.36 -0.50
C CYS A 195 8.03 5.79 -0.30
N GLY A 196 7.80 7.06 0.03
CA GLY A 196 6.44 7.51 0.37
C GLY A 196 5.42 7.38 -0.78
N THR A 197 5.81 7.77 -1.99
CA THR A 197 4.91 7.66 -3.16
C THR A 197 4.70 6.22 -3.60
N SER A 198 5.72 5.36 -3.43
CA SER A 198 5.61 3.93 -3.72
C SER A 198 4.72 3.24 -2.68
N THR A 199 4.88 3.54 -1.39
CA THR A 199 4.02 3.04 -0.30
C THR A 199 2.55 3.33 -0.59
N ARG A 200 2.20 4.56 -0.99
CA ARG A 200 0.82 4.87 -1.43
C ARG A 200 0.38 4.02 -2.62
N CYS A 201 1.25 3.79 -3.59
CA CYS A 201 0.93 2.93 -4.74
C CYS A 201 0.66 1.48 -4.31
N GLY A 202 1.50 0.93 -3.43
CA GLY A 202 1.30 -0.37 -2.79
C GLY A 202 -0.02 -0.42 -2.01
N SER A 203 -0.38 0.65 -1.31
CA SER A 203 -1.64 0.75 -0.57
C SER A 203 -2.87 0.69 -1.47
N PHE A 204 -2.87 1.41 -2.60
CA PHE A 204 -3.99 1.30 -3.55
C PHE A 204 -4.11 -0.09 -4.14
N ILE A 205 -2.97 -0.76 -4.43
CA ILE A 205 -2.98 -2.16 -4.89
C ILE A 205 -3.58 -3.06 -3.80
N GLY A 206 -3.16 -2.88 -2.54
CA GLY A 206 -3.68 -3.62 -1.40
C GLY A 206 -5.19 -3.46 -1.23
N LEU A 207 -5.69 -2.23 -1.26
CA LEU A 207 -7.13 -1.94 -1.17
C LEU A 207 -7.92 -2.58 -2.32
N ALA A 208 -7.42 -2.47 -3.56
CA ALA A 208 -8.09 -3.08 -4.70
C ALA A 208 -8.11 -4.62 -4.62
N LEU A 209 -7.09 -5.25 -4.03
CA LEU A 209 -7.08 -6.69 -3.76
C LEU A 209 -8.06 -7.05 -2.64
N GLU A 210 -8.14 -6.23 -1.60
CA GLU A 210 -9.07 -6.42 -0.50
C GLU A 210 -10.54 -6.34 -0.97
N GLU A 211 -10.85 -5.40 -1.87
CA GLU A 211 -12.14 -5.31 -2.58
C GLU A 211 -12.49 -6.59 -3.37
N LYS A 212 -11.49 -7.33 -3.85
CA LYS A 212 -11.67 -8.65 -4.50
C LYS A 212 -11.75 -9.81 -3.51
N GLY A 213 -11.72 -9.52 -2.21
CA GLY A 213 -11.81 -10.51 -1.15
C GLY A 213 -10.48 -11.25 -0.88
N ILE A 214 -9.35 -10.67 -1.29
CA ILE A 214 -8.02 -11.23 -1.07
C ILE A 214 -7.38 -10.50 0.11
N PRO A 215 -7.05 -11.19 1.22
CA PRO A 215 -6.35 -10.57 2.34
C PRO A 215 -4.94 -10.13 1.93
N VAL A 216 -4.60 -8.91 2.34
CA VAL A 216 -3.30 -8.28 2.06
C VAL A 216 -2.62 -7.92 3.38
N VAL A 217 -1.29 -8.02 3.42
CA VAL A 217 -0.47 -7.35 4.44
C VAL A 217 0.56 -6.48 3.73
N GLN A 218 0.62 -5.20 4.07
CA GLN A 218 1.62 -4.28 3.54
C GLN A 218 2.75 -4.09 4.56
N VAL A 219 3.98 -4.40 4.16
CA VAL A 219 5.20 -4.17 4.95
C VAL A 219 5.85 -2.88 4.49
N ALA A 220 5.84 -1.86 5.33
CA ALA A 220 6.37 -0.54 5.00
C ALA A 220 7.01 0.11 6.23
N ASN A 221 8.11 0.84 6.04
CA ASN A 221 8.64 1.69 7.12
C ASN A 221 7.82 2.96 7.33
N LEU A 222 7.32 3.55 6.22
CA LEU A 222 6.38 4.67 6.22
C LEU A 222 4.93 4.15 6.41
N ASP A 223 4.73 3.34 7.44
CA ASP A 223 3.50 2.68 7.84
C ASP A 223 2.29 3.62 7.89
N GLN A 224 2.47 4.83 8.42
CA GLN A 224 1.39 5.82 8.53
C GLN A 224 0.80 6.21 7.17
N ILE A 225 1.58 6.16 6.08
CA ILE A 225 1.05 6.41 4.73
C ILE A 225 0.07 5.30 4.33
N ALA A 226 0.40 4.05 4.62
CA ALA A 226 -0.48 2.92 4.31
C ALA A 226 -1.76 2.95 5.15
N LEU A 227 -1.64 3.22 6.45
CA LEU A 227 -2.77 3.37 7.37
C LEU A 227 -3.69 4.54 6.94
N ASN A 228 -3.12 5.71 6.60
CA ASN A 228 -3.91 6.86 6.15
C ASN A 228 -4.62 6.63 4.81
N ASN A 229 -4.11 5.72 3.96
CA ASN A 229 -4.81 5.33 2.74
C ASN A 229 -5.92 4.29 3.00
N GLY A 230 -5.96 3.68 4.19
CA GLY A 230 -7.01 2.75 4.61
C GLY A 230 -6.64 1.26 4.49
N VAL A 231 -5.37 0.91 4.31
CA VAL A 231 -4.95 -0.50 4.21
C VAL A 231 -5.22 -1.21 5.54
N SER A 232 -5.93 -2.34 5.48
CA SER A 232 -6.43 -3.02 6.67
C SER A 232 -5.33 -3.60 7.56
N ARG A 233 -4.21 -4.02 6.97
CA ARG A 233 -3.10 -4.68 7.68
C ARG A 233 -1.77 -4.12 7.25
N VAL A 234 -1.07 -3.48 8.18
CA VAL A 234 0.25 -2.89 7.94
C VAL A 234 1.23 -3.38 9.00
N VAL A 235 2.38 -3.88 8.55
CA VAL A 235 3.51 -4.25 9.42
C VAL A 235 4.66 -3.28 9.19
N LYS A 236 5.24 -2.77 10.28
CA LYS A 236 6.30 -1.78 10.20
C LYS A 236 7.64 -2.42 9.83
N GLY A 237 8.15 -2.08 8.66
CA GLY A 237 9.52 -2.41 8.25
C GLY A 237 10.56 -1.50 8.93
N PRO A 238 11.81 -1.93 9.08
CA PRO A 238 12.83 -1.17 9.81
C PRO A 238 13.35 0.06 9.05
N ASN A 239 13.33 0.03 7.71
CA ASN A 239 13.78 1.14 6.89
C ASN A 239 13.21 1.07 5.47
N VAL A 240 13.00 2.23 4.84
CA VAL A 240 12.59 2.33 3.42
C VAL A 240 13.57 1.67 2.45
N CYS A 241 14.85 1.58 2.81
CA CYS A 241 15.91 1.01 1.98
C CYS A 241 16.04 -0.51 2.07
N TYR A 242 15.34 -1.15 3.01
CA TYR A 242 15.38 -2.60 3.26
C TYR A 242 14.16 -2.99 4.11
N PRO A 243 12.93 -2.91 3.57
CA PRO A 243 11.71 -3.05 4.35
C PRO A 243 11.55 -4.41 5.03
N PHE A 244 12.30 -5.43 4.57
CA PHE A 244 12.28 -6.79 5.09
C PHE A 244 13.67 -7.29 5.53
N GLY A 245 14.54 -6.41 6.01
CA GLY A 245 15.91 -6.77 6.42
C GLY A 245 16.54 -5.75 7.36
N ASN A 246 17.73 -6.03 7.87
CA ASN A 246 18.51 -5.03 8.60
C ASN A 246 20.02 -5.26 8.34
N PRO A 247 20.61 -4.56 7.36
CA PRO A 247 22.00 -4.75 6.96
C PRO A 247 23.02 -4.25 8.00
N LEU A 248 22.57 -3.62 9.09
CA LEU A 248 23.44 -3.15 10.18
C LEU A 248 23.70 -4.25 11.23
N LEU A 249 22.94 -5.34 11.18
CA LEU A 249 23.13 -6.51 12.06
C LEU A 249 24.13 -7.48 11.43
N SER A 250 24.70 -8.37 12.25
CA SER A 250 25.39 -9.56 11.74
C SER A 250 24.40 -10.46 10.98
N GLU A 251 24.91 -11.35 10.13
CA GLU A 251 24.08 -12.22 9.30
C GLU A 251 23.11 -13.09 10.12
N SER A 252 23.58 -13.67 11.24
CA SER A 252 22.74 -14.47 12.14
C SER A 252 21.63 -13.64 12.79
N CYS A 253 21.97 -12.45 13.30
CA CYS A 253 21.02 -11.55 13.94
C CYS A 253 20.03 -10.95 12.93
N GLU A 254 20.47 -10.68 11.69
CA GLU A 254 19.56 -10.27 10.62
C GLU A 254 18.60 -11.40 10.26
N ALA A 255 19.06 -12.64 10.18
CA ALA A 255 18.20 -13.79 9.91
C ALA A 255 17.10 -13.95 10.97
N GLU A 256 17.44 -13.82 12.25
CA GLU A 256 16.47 -13.83 13.36
C GLU A 256 15.49 -12.65 13.26
N PHE A 257 16.01 -11.43 13.09
CA PHE A 257 15.17 -10.23 12.92
C PHE A 257 14.15 -10.38 11.79
N ARG A 258 14.57 -10.92 10.64
CA ARG A 258 13.67 -11.09 9.49
C ARG A 258 12.64 -12.19 9.73
N LYS A 259 12.97 -13.24 10.49
CA LYS A 259 12.01 -14.26 10.94
C LYS A 259 10.97 -13.67 11.88
N ASP A 260 11.37 -12.83 12.82
CA ASP A 260 10.43 -12.16 13.73
C ASP A 260 9.48 -11.23 12.98
N LEU A 261 10.00 -10.47 12.01
CA LEU A 261 9.19 -9.64 11.13
C LEU A 261 8.20 -10.48 10.29
N LEU A 262 8.64 -11.62 9.76
CA LEU A 262 7.78 -12.55 9.03
C LEU A 262 6.66 -13.11 9.93
N ASN A 263 6.97 -13.46 11.17
CA ASN A 263 5.97 -13.94 12.12
C ASN A 263 4.89 -12.88 12.39
N GLN A 264 5.27 -11.60 12.52
CA GLN A 264 4.30 -10.50 12.62
C GLN A 264 3.41 -10.39 11.37
N VAL A 265 3.99 -10.58 10.18
CA VAL A 265 3.24 -10.61 8.91
C VAL A 265 2.22 -11.74 8.88
N LEU A 266 2.62 -12.96 9.25
CA LEU A 266 1.71 -14.12 9.29
C LEU A 266 0.62 -13.98 10.35
N GLN A 267 0.96 -13.43 11.51
CA GLN A 267 0.01 -13.13 12.58
C GLN A 267 -1.01 -12.07 12.12
N SER A 268 -0.55 -11.00 11.46
CA SER A 268 -1.44 -9.97 10.91
C SER A 268 -2.39 -10.57 9.86
N LEU A 269 -1.89 -11.47 9.01
CA LEU A 269 -2.69 -12.12 7.97
C LEU A 269 -3.82 -13.01 8.54
N THR A 270 -3.58 -13.65 9.69
CA THR A 270 -4.51 -14.57 10.35
C THR A 270 -5.43 -13.91 11.37
N SER A 271 -5.09 -12.72 11.86
CA SER A 271 -5.94 -11.93 12.76
C SER A 271 -6.93 -11.06 11.99
N TYR A 272 -8.06 -10.76 12.65
CA TYR A 272 -8.93 -9.68 12.22
C TYR A 272 -8.29 -8.38 12.72
N PRO A 273 -8.05 -7.39 11.84
CA PRO A 273 -7.48 -6.11 12.28
C PRO A 273 -8.47 -5.37 13.18
N ASP A 274 -7.92 -4.72 14.21
CA ASP A 274 -8.65 -3.95 15.23
C ASP A 274 -9.24 -2.64 14.69
#